data_AF-A0A662QXX2-F1
#
_entry.id   AF-A0A662QXX2-F1
#
_cell.length_a   1.000
_cell.length_b   1.000
_cell.length_c   1.000
_cell.angle_alpha   90.00
_cell.angle_beta   90.00
_cell.angle_gamma   90.00
#
_symmetry.space_group_name_H-M   'P 1'
#
loop_
_entity.id
_entity.type
_entity.pdbx_description
1 polymer ?
#
loop_
_entity_poly.entity_id
_entity_poly.type
_entity_poly.pdbx_seq_one_letter_code
_entity_poly.pdbx_strand_id
1 'polypeptide(L)'
;MKIIKKYALSEETLEKDIDAFIRDAKDGQYHYDYKYGMEGLKTIKAYFCMIKDEFKKQNYAECQACYKKILFFLLQTEYNYLDYEDIVGKLKFEEYVANYFTCMIKIFSVEELFREYMEFLKAKEDYDFESLHKTILSGLPEEKLAEFKILAEKEADNIKKNDYAFYDAVYFLLDLAKSKKDRNQYDMLCDKYAHIVDDWQKEEFDAED
;
A
#
# COMPACT_ATOMS: atom_id res chain seq x y z
N MET A 1 -0.95 -27.03 23.61
CA MET A 1 -0.81 -25.56 23.58
C MET A 1 0.47 -25.22 22.83
N LYS A 2 0.40 -24.74 21.58
CA LYS A 2 1.60 -24.34 20.83
C LYS A 2 2.04 -22.98 21.37
N ILE A 3 3.19 -22.95 22.03
CA ILE A 3 3.83 -21.72 22.49
C ILE A 3 4.28 -20.96 21.24
N ILE A 4 3.55 -19.91 20.88
CA ILE A 4 4.02 -18.93 19.89
C ILE A 4 5.03 -18.07 20.64
N LYS A 5 6.31 -18.17 20.28
CA LYS A 5 7.38 -17.33 20.86
C LYS A 5 6.95 -15.87 20.70
N LYS A 6 6.67 -15.19 21.81
CA LYS A 6 6.35 -13.76 21.84
C LYS A 6 7.67 -13.03 21.53
N TYR A 7 7.74 -12.34 20.39
CA TYR A 7 8.86 -11.46 20.11
C TYR A 7 8.92 -10.41 21.21
N ALA A 8 10.10 -10.20 21.79
CA ALA A 8 10.34 -9.16 22.77
C ALA A 8 11.05 -8.01 22.07
N LEU A 9 10.52 -6.80 22.20
CA LEU A 9 11.17 -5.60 21.67
C LEU A 9 12.56 -5.47 22.27
N SER A 10 13.53 -5.14 21.43
CA SER A 10 14.88 -4.73 21.85
C SER A 10 14.94 -3.24 22.21
N GLU A 11 14.02 -2.45 21.68
CA GLU A 11 13.86 -1.02 21.95
C GLU A 11 12.62 -0.70 22.81
N GLU A 12 12.55 0.55 23.28
CA GLU A 12 11.48 1.03 24.17
C GLU A 12 10.09 1.03 23.51
N THR A 13 10.02 1.30 22.20
CA THR A 13 8.78 1.36 21.42
C THR A 13 8.89 0.49 20.18
N LEU A 14 7.74 0.03 19.66
CA LEU A 14 7.69 -0.74 18.42
C LEU A 14 8.27 0.05 17.25
N GLU A 15 7.96 1.35 17.16
CA GLU A 15 8.51 2.24 16.15
C GLU A 15 10.05 2.27 16.17
N LYS A 16 10.66 2.45 17.34
CA LYS A 16 12.12 2.47 17.50
C LYS A 16 12.75 1.12 17.14
N ASP A 17 12.08 0.03 17.49
CA ASP A 17 12.55 -1.32 17.19
C ASP A 17 12.55 -1.58 15.68
N ILE A 18 11.51 -1.12 14.98
CA ILE A 18 11.45 -1.14 13.52
C ILE A 18 12.57 -0.29 12.91
N ASP A 19 12.83 0.91 13.43
CA ASP A 19 13.92 1.77 12.94
C ASP A 19 15.28 1.12 13.12
N ALA A 20 15.52 0.49 14.27
CA ALA A 20 16.74 -0.27 14.53
C ALA A 20 16.87 -1.45 13.55
N PHE A 21 15.80 -2.22 13.35
CA PHE A 21 15.78 -3.31 12.39
C PHE A 21 16.09 -2.85 10.95
N ILE A 22 15.47 -1.75 10.49
CA ILE A 22 15.68 -1.20 9.15
C ILE A 22 17.13 -0.74 8.97
N ARG A 23 17.69 -0.04 9.97
CA ARG A 23 19.09 0.39 9.95
C ARG A 23 20.02 -0.81 9.83
N ASP A 24 19.86 -1.77 10.73
CA ASP A 24 20.72 -2.96 10.79
C ASP A 24 20.60 -3.77 9.49
N ALA A 25 19.39 -3.90 8.94
CA ALA A 25 19.17 -4.53 7.64
C ALA A 25 19.95 -3.79 6.55
N LYS A 26 19.80 -2.47 6.43
CA LYS A 26 20.53 -1.63 5.44
C LYS A 26 22.05 -1.74 5.55
N ASP A 27 22.57 -2.01 6.74
CA ASP A 27 24.00 -2.26 6.98
C ASP A 27 24.47 -3.67 6.57
N GLY A 28 23.57 -4.48 5.98
CA GLY A 28 23.84 -5.80 5.44
C GLY A 28 23.49 -6.94 6.39
N GLN A 29 22.92 -6.66 7.57
CA GLN A 29 22.32 -7.70 8.39
C GLN A 29 21.18 -8.34 7.58
N TYR A 30 21.06 -9.67 7.65
CA TYR A 30 20.06 -10.45 6.90
C TYR A 30 20.27 -10.54 5.37
N HIS A 31 21.41 -10.14 4.80
CA HIS A 31 21.70 -10.19 3.34
C HIS A 31 21.67 -11.60 2.69
N TYR A 32 21.39 -12.65 3.46
CA TYR A 32 21.16 -14.03 2.98
C TYR A 32 20.09 -14.74 3.82
N ASP A 33 19.11 -14.02 4.33
CA ASP A 33 18.12 -14.57 5.27
C ASP A 33 17.37 -15.79 4.70
N TYR A 34 17.13 -15.78 3.39
CA TYR A 34 16.56 -16.91 2.63
C TYR A 34 17.41 -18.20 2.70
N LYS A 35 18.74 -18.09 2.93
CA LYS A 35 19.66 -19.24 3.11
C LYS A 35 19.86 -19.64 4.57
N TYR A 36 19.69 -18.72 5.53
CA TYR A 36 20.14 -18.90 6.92
C TYR A 36 19.04 -18.75 7.98
N GLY A 37 17.80 -19.10 7.65
CA GLY A 37 16.76 -19.37 8.66
C GLY A 37 15.62 -18.34 8.74
N MET A 38 15.56 -17.37 7.82
CA MET A 38 14.46 -16.40 7.69
C MET A 38 14.20 -15.59 8.98
N GLU A 39 15.26 -15.20 9.69
CA GLU A 39 15.17 -14.42 10.93
C GLU A 39 14.62 -13.01 10.70
N GLY A 40 15.07 -12.32 9.65
CA GLY A 40 14.53 -11.03 9.23
C GLY A 40 13.04 -11.12 8.90
N LEU A 41 12.64 -12.11 8.09
CA LEU A 41 11.23 -12.35 7.77
C LEU A 41 10.39 -12.68 9.02
N LYS A 42 10.93 -13.45 9.98
CA LYS A 42 10.24 -13.74 11.25
C LYS A 42 10.04 -12.48 12.09
N THR A 43 11.04 -11.60 12.15
CA THR A 43 10.99 -10.32 12.85
C THR A 43 9.94 -9.40 12.23
N ILE A 44 9.93 -9.25 10.90
CA ILE A 44 8.90 -8.49 10.17
C ILE A 44 7.49 -9.04 10.45
N LYS A 45 7.31 -10.37 10.44
CA LYS A 45 6.03 -11.00 10.80
C LYS A 45 5.62 -10.69 12.23
N ALA A 46 6.56 -10.66 13.17
CA ALA A 46 6.28 -10.29 14.55
C ALA A 46 5.84 -8.82 14.66
N TYR A 47 6.51 -7.89 13.97
CA TYR A 47 6.11 -6.49 13.94
C TYR A 47 4.68 -6.32 13.42
N PHE A 48 4.35 -6.92 12.29
CA PHE A 48 2.99 -6.86 11.76
C PHE A 48 1.92 -7.43 12.72
N CYS A 49 2.23 -8.48 13.47
CA CYS A 49 1.35 -8.98 14.52
C CYS A 49 1.13 -7.94 15.64
N MET A 50 2.19 -7.26 16.08
CA MET A 50 2.09 -6.21 17.09
C MET A 50 1.30 -5.00 16.59
N ILE A 51 1.57 -4.56 15.35
CA ILE A 51 0.82 -3.47 14.71
C ILE A 51 -0.66 -3.83 14.62
N LYS A 52 -1.01 -5.07 14.26
CA LYS A 52 -2.41 -5.55 14.24
C LYS A 52 -3.06 -5.53 15.62
N ASP A 53 -2.31 -5.80 16.68
CA ASP A 53 -2.84 -5.72 18.04
C ASP A 53 -3.09 -4.27 18.47
N GLU A 54 -2.26 -3.32 18.04
CA GLU A 54 -2.52 -1.89 18.21
C GLU A 54 -3.69 -1.40 17.34
N PHE A 55 -3.83 -1.94 16.13
CA PHE A 55 -4.93 -1.61 15.22
C PHE A 55 -6.29 -1.99 15.81
N LYS A 56 -6.39 -3.17 16.46
CA LYS A 56 -7.59 -3.60 17.19
C LYS A 56 -7.94 -2.67 18.35
N LYS A 57 -6.94 -2.01 18.95
CA LYS A 57 -7.11 -1.00 20.00
C LYS A 57 -7.42 0.39 19.43
N GLN A 58 -7.50 0.53 18.11
CA GLN A 58 -7.76 1.79 17.40
C GLN A 58 -6.64 2.83 17.57
N ASN A 59 -5.40 2.38 17.84
CA ASN A 59 -4.23 3.26 17.91
C ASN A 59 -3.72 3.60 16.50
N TYR A 60 -4.60 4.16 15.66
CA TYR A 60 -4.38 4.31 14.22
C TYR A 60 -3.15 5.15 13.85
N ALA A 61 -2.80 6.16 14.67
CA ALA A 61 -1.61 6.98 14.43
C ALA A 61 -0.31 6.16 14.59
N GLU A 62 -0.20 5.39 15.67
CA GLU A 62 0.95 4.49 15.91
C GLU A 62 1.03 3.42 14.82
N CYS A 63 -0.13 2.83 14.48
CA CYS A 63 -0.21 1.84 13.41
C CYS A 63 0.23 2.42 12.07
N GLN A 64 -0.23 3.62 11.71
CA GLN A 64 0.13 4.28 10.46
C GLN A 64 1.64 4.52 10.37
N ALA A 65 2.26 5.04 11.42
CA ALA A 65 3.70 5.29 11.47
C ALA A 65 4.51 3.98 11.29
N CYS A 66 4.13 2.93 12.01
CA CYS A 66 4.79 1.62 11.93
C CYS A 66 4.57 0.95 10.57
N TYR A 67 3.34 0.96 10.04
CA TYR A 67 3.03 0.43 8.72
C TYR A 67 3.83 1.15 7.64
N LYS A 68 3.86 2.50 7.65
CA LYS A 68 4.63 3.29 6.67
C LYS A 68 6.08 2.84 6.63
N LYS A 69 6.75 2.77 7.79
CA LYS A 69 8.16 2.35 7.88
C LYS A 69 8.41 0.97 7.26
N ILE A 70 7.62 -0.04 7.67
CA ILE A 70 7.84 -1.41 7.21
C ILE A 70 7.45 -1.56 5.73
N LEU A 71 6.29 -1.07 5.31
CA LEU A 71 5.83 -1.22 3.93
C LEU A 71 6.79 -0.54 2.96
N PHE A 72 7.21 0.70 3.23
CA PHE A 72 8.16 1.39 2.36
C PHE A 72 9.53 0.72 2.35
N PHE A 73 10.00 0.20 3.49
CA PHE A 73 11.23 -0.57 3.53
C PHE A 73 11.15 -1.82 2.66
N LEU A 74 10.03 -2.55 2.70
CA LEU A 74 9.84 -3.78 1.93
C LEU A 74 9.70 -3.52 0.43
N LEU A 75 9.19 -2.36 0.02
CA LEU A 75 9.04 -2.00 -1.39
C LEU A 75 10.34 -1.44 -2.02
N GLN A 76 11.38 -1.18 -1.22
CA GLN A 76 12.67 -0.72 -1.74
C GLN A 76 13.43 -1.85 -2.45
N THR A 77 13.48 -1.81 -3.78
CA THR A 77 14.15 -2.79 -4.65
C THR A 77 15.68 -2.77 -4.58
N GLU A 78 16.28 -1.69 -4.07
CA GLU A 78 17.74 -1.52 -3.94
C GLU A 78 18.40 -2.48 -2.93
N TYR A 79 17.57 -3.17 -2.16
CA TYR A 79 17.94 -3.87 -0.97
C TYR A 79 17.43 -5.31 -1.08
N ASN A 80 18.26 -6.21 -1.61
CA ASN A 80 17.98 -7.65 -1.81
C ASN A 80 17.78 -8.43 -0.47
N TYR A 81 16.87 -7.99 0.40
CA TYR A 81 16.59 -8.64 1.69
C TYR A 81 15.45 -9.67 1.59
N LEU A 82 14.43 -9.36 0.80
CA LEU A 82 13.27 -10.20 0.54
C LEU A 82 12.89 -10.04 -0.93
N ASP A 83 12.64 -11.14 -1.62
CA ASP A 83 12.17 -11.09 -3.00
C ASP A 83 10.64 -10.86 -3.08
N TYR A 84 10.13 -10.67 -4.29
CA TYR A 84 8.69 -10.52 -4.53
C TYR A 84 7.89 -11.68 -3.93
N GLU A 85 8.38 -12.93 -4.00
CA GLU A 85 7.70 -14.09 -3.44
C GLU A 85 7.64 -14.05 -1.90
N ASP A 86 8.67 -13.50 -1.25
CA ASP A 86 8.67 -13.29 0.19
C ASP A 86 7.65 -12.20 0.61
N ILE A 87 7.59 -11.11 -0.15
CA ILE A 87 6.70 -9.97 0.12
C ILE A 87 5.24 -10.32 -0.18
N VAL A 88 4.95 -10.84 -1.37
CA VAL A 88 3.58 -11.11 -1.84
C VAL A 88 3.12 -12.52 -1.47
N GLY A 89 4.01 -13.52 -1.54
CA GLY A 89 3.66 -14.92 -1.33
C GLY A 89 3.71 -15.39 0.13
N LYS A 90 4.56 -14.80 0.97
CA LYS A 90 4.76 -15.26 2.38
C LYS A 90 4.26 -14.29 3.44
N LEU A 91 4.02 -13.04 3.09
CA LEU A 91 3.34 -12.06 3.92
C LEU A 91 1.92 -11.85 3.40
N LYS A 92 0.96 -11.61 4.30
CA LYS A 92 -0.39 -11.18 3.92
C LYS A 92 -0.37 -9.70 3.54
N PHE A 93 0.40 -9.34 2.52
CA PHE A 93 0.78 -7.96 2.25
C PHE A 93 -0.42 -7.08 1.90
N GLU A 94 -1.35 -7.59 1.09
CA GLU A 94 -2.64 -6.94 0.81
C GLU A 94 -3.40 -6.54 2.08
N GLU A 95 -3.41 -7.41 3.11
CA GLU A 95 -4.06 -7.09 4.38
C GLU A 95 -3.34 -5.95 5.12
N TYR A 96 -2.01 -5.83 4.98
CA TYR A 96 -1.24 -4.77 5.60
C TYR A 96 -1.39 -3.44 4.85
N VAL A 97 -1.45 -3.47 3.52
CA VAL A 97 -1.77 -2.30 2.69
C VAL A 97 -3.18 -1.80 3.03
N ALA A 98 -4.18 -2.68 3.08
CA ALA A 98 -5.54 -2.31 3.49
C ALA A 98 -5.58 -1.66 4.88
N ASN A 99 -4.89 -2.24 5.86
CA ASN A 99 -4.84 -1.68 7.22
C ASN A 99 -4.11 -0.33 7.26
N TYR A 100 -3.04 -0.15 6.49
CA TYR A 100 -2.32 1.11 6.38
C TYR A 100 -3.23 2.24 5.87
N PHE A 101 -3.93 2.01 4.75
CA PHE A 101 -4.88 2.99 4.21
C PHE A 101 -6.09 3.20 5.11
N THR A 102 -6.56 2.15 5.79
CA THR A 102 -7.60 2.30 6.81
C THR A 102 -7.16 3.23 7.94
N CYS A 103 -5.92 3.12 8.42
CA CYS A 103 -5.41 4.04 9.44
C CYS A 103 -5.46 5.49 8.96
N MET A 104 -4.96 5.76 7.75
CA MET A 104 -4.94 7.10 7.17
C MET A 104 -6.35 7.68 6.97
N ILE A 105 -7.30 6.88 6.46
CA ILE A 105 -8.71 7.28 6.33
C ILE A 105 -9.31 7.72 7.67
N LYS A 106 -8.87 7.13 8.80
CA LYS A 106 -9.36 7.46 10.14
C LYS A 106 -8.74 8.73 10.72
N ILE A 107 -7.51 9.08 10.35
CA ILE A 107 -6.75 10.13 11.05
C ILE A 107 -6.38 11.35 10.18
N PHE A 108 -6.41 11.24 8.85
CA PHE A 108 -5.98 12.29 7.94
C PHE A 108 -7.15 13.06 7.31
N SER A 109 -6.86 14.29 6.92
CA SER A 109 -7.63 15.02 5.90
C SER A 109 -7.54 14.34 4.53
N VAL A 110 -8.40 14.72 3.59
CA VAL A 110 -8.39 14.14 2.24
C VAL A 110 -7.10 14.50 1.52
N GLU A 111 -6.59 15.72 1.69
CA GLU A 111 -5.34 16.18 1.10
C GLU A 111 -4.12 15.44 1.66
N GLU A 112 -4.09 15.18 2.97
CA GLU A 112 -3.03 14.38 3.60
C GLU A 112 -3.07 12.93 3.13
N LEU A 113 -4.26 12.31 3.07
CA LEU A 113 -4.44 10.96 2.53
C LEU A 113 -3.99 10.89 1.07
N PHE A 114 -4.35 11.87 0.24
CA PHE A 114 -3.96 11.91 -1.16
C PHE A 114 -2.45 12.06 -1.33
N ARG A 115 -1.80 12.93 -0.54
CA ARG A 115 -0.33 13.06 -0.57
C ARG A 115 0.37 11.75 -0.23
N GLU A 116 -0.13 11.04 0.78
CA GLU A 116 0.42 9.75 1.21
C GLU A 116 0.14 8.64 0.21
N TYR A 117 -1.03 8.65 -0.43
CA TYR A 117 -1.35 7.79 -1.57
C TYR A 117 -0.32 7.96 -2.69
N MET A 118 -0.07 9.20 -3.12
CA MET A 118 0.92 9.50 -4.16
C MET A 118 2.35 9.09 -3.76
N GLU A 119 2.71 9.23 -2.48
CA GLU A 119 4.00 8.76 -1.97
C GLU A 119 4.11 7.23 -2.02
N PHE A 120 3.03 6.52 -1.66
CA PHE A 120 2.98 5.06 -1.71
C PHE A 120 3.04 4.54 -3.15
N LEU A 121 2.35 5.18 -4.09
CA LEU A 121 2.40 4.83 -5.51
C LEU A 121 3.82 4.84 -6.07
N LYS A 122 4.63 5.86 -5.72
CA LYS A 122 6.06 5.92 -6.08
C LYS A 122 6.83 4.74 -5.50
N ALA A 123 6.56 4.39 -4.25
CA ALA A 123 7.30 3.32 -3.58
C ALA A 123 6.97 1.95 -4.17
N LYS A 124 5.72 1.74 -4.58
CA LYS A 124 5.25 0.44 -5.08
C LYS A 124 5.42 0.24 -6.58
N GLU A 125 6.08 1.13 -7.34
CA GLU A 125 6.03 1.21 -8.81
C GLU A 125 5.94 -0.15 -9.56
N ASP A 126 6.71 -1.16 -9.14
CA ASP A 126 6.75 -2.51 -9.76
C ASP A 126 5.71 -3.53 -9.21
N TYR A 127 4.85 -3.10 -8.29
CA TYR A 127 3.89 -3.94 -7.56
C TYR A 127 2.46 -3.43 -7.77
N ASP A 128 1.55 -4.37 -8.00
CA ASP A 128 0.11 -4.10 -7.98
C ASP A 128 -0.50 -4.64 -6.69
N PHE A 129 -1.33 -3.82 -6.03
CA PHE A 129 -1.99 -4.16 -4.77
C PHE A 129 -3.47 -3.76 -4.84
N GLU A 130 -4.34 -4.71 -5.19
CA GLU A 130 -5.76 -4.46 -5.38
C GLU A 130 -6.43 -3.86 -4.13
N SER A 131 -5.93 -4.20 -2.94
CA SER A 131 -6.51 -3.71 -1.68
C SER A 131 -6.41 -2.20 -1.53
N LEU A 132 -5.49 -1.53 -2.23
CA LEU A 132 -5.27 -0.09 -2.17
C LEU A 132 -6.54 0.68 -2.56
N HIS A 133 -6.97 0.55 -3.81
CA HIS A 133 -8.15 1.26 -4.32
C HIS A 133 -9.41 0.75 -3.63
N LYS A 134 -9.55 -0.59 -3.47
CA LYS A 134 -10.70 -1.19 -2.77
C LYS A 134 -10.89 -0.60 -1.36
N THR A 135 -9.81 -0.36 -0.61
CA THR A 135 -9.87 0.24 0.73
C THR A 135 -10.28 1.72 0.69
N ILE A 136 -9.72 2.51 -0.23
CA ILE A 136 -10.06 3.94 -0.34
C ILE A 136 -11.52 4.12 -0.78
N LEU A 137 -11.95 3.39 -1.82
CA LEU A 137 -13.29 3.46 -2.39
C LEU A 137 -14.38 3.04 -1.39
N SER A 138 -14.12 2.01 -0.59
CA SER A 138 -15.08 1.52 0.42
C SER A 138 -14.98 2.23 1.78
N GLY A 139 -13.84 2.85 2.09
CA GLY A 139 -13.56 3.43 3.39
C GLY A 139 -13.86 4.94 3.50
N LEU A 140 -13.83 5.68 2.39
CA LEU A 140 -14.15 7.11 2.39
C LEU A 140 -15.67 7.36 2.27
N PRO A 141 -16.24 8.27 3.08
CA PRO A 141 -17.58 8.80 2.84
C PRO A 141 -17.69 9.47 1.46
N GLU A 142 -18.87 9.46 0.86
CA GLU A 142 -19.10 9.95 -0.51
C GLU A 142 -18.59 11.37 -0.75
N GLU A 143 -18.80 12.29 0.20
CA GLU A 143 -18.32 13.67 0.13
C GLU A 143 -16.79 13.74 0.04
N LYS A 144 -16.10 12.99 0.91
CA LYS A 144 -14.62 12.92 0.91
C LYS A 144 -14.07 12.18 -0.30
N LEU A 145 -14.80 11.18 -0.79
CA LEU A 145 -14.43 10.46 -2.01
C LEU A 145 -14.53 11.36 -3.25
N ALA A 146 -15.52 12.27 -3.29
CA ALA A 146 -15.61 13.28 -4.34
C ALA A 146 -14.43 14.27 -4.29
N GLU A 147 -14.01 14.70 -3.10
CA GLU A 147 -12.79 15.51 -2.93
C GLU A 147 -11.53 14.76 -3.40
N PHE A 148 -11.37 13.50 -2.99
CA PHE A 148 -10.25 12.67 -3.40
C PHE A 148 -10.21 12.47 -4.92
N LYS A 149 -11.38 12.24 -5.54
CA LYS A 149 -11.53 12.16 -7.00
C LYS A 149 -11.00 13.42 -7.69
N ILE A 150 -11.34 14.61 -7.20
CA ILE A 150 -10.87 15.88 -7.78
C ILE A 150 -9.34 15.98 -7.73
N LEU A 151 -8.71 15.50 -6.66
CA LEU A 151 -7.25 15.48 -6.55
C LEU A 151 -6.63 14.46 -7.53
N ALA A 152 -7.23 13.27 -7.64
CA ALA A 152 -6.79 12.25 -8.59
C ALA A 152 -6.91 12.72 -10.05
N GLU A 153 -8.01 13.39 -10.42
CA GLU A 153 -8.18 13.97 -11.76
C GLU A 153 -7.12 15.04 -12.08
N LYS A 154 -6.82 15.93 -11.11
CA LYS A 154 -5.78 16.94 -11.27
C LYS A 154 -4.41 16.33 -11.48
N GLU A 155 -4.07 15.29 -10.72
CA GLU A 155 -2.78 14.63 -10.87
C GLU A 155 -2.71 13.86 -12.20
N ALA A 156 -3.77 13.12 -12.55
CA ALA A 156 -3.88 12.37 -13.79
C ALA A 156 -3.66 13.24 -15.04
N ASP A 157 -4.15 14.49 -15.01
CA ASP A 157 -3.97 15.45 -16.11
C ASP A 157 -2.52 15.94 -16.29
N ASN A 158 -1.65 15.73 -15.29
CA ASN A 158 -0.25 16.12 -15.32
C ASN A 158 0.73 14.96 -15.53
N ILE A 159 0.24 13.71 -15.60
CA ILE A 159 1.06 12.52 -15.79
C ILE A 159 1.69 12.53 -17.20
N LYS A 160 2.99 12.25 -17.28
CA LYS A 160 3.67 12.06 -18.56
C LYS A 160 3.74 10.58 -18.93
N LYS A 161 3.97 10.30 -20.22
CA LYS A 161 4.03 8.95 -20.82
C LYS A 161 5.04 7.96 -20.18
N ASN A 162 5.94 8.42 -19.31
CA ASN A 162 6.93 7.58 -18.65
C ASN A 162 6.83 7.62 -17.12
N ASP A 163 5.79 8.25 -16.56
CA ASP A 163 5.59 8.35 -15.13
C ASP A 163 4.72 7.17 -14.64
N TYR A 164 5.20 5.94 -14.87
CA TYR A 164 4.44 4.71 -14.65
C TYR A 164 3.90 4.58 -13.23
N ALA A 165 4.69 4.98 -12.23
CA ALA A 165 4.26 5.01 -10.83
C ALA A 165 2.93 5.77 -10.60
N PHE A 166 2.60 6.78 -11.42
CA PHE A 166 1.37 7.55 -11.23
C PHE A 166 0.20 7.08 -12.08
N TYR A 167 0.39 6.08 -12.95
CA TYR A 167 -0.69 5.54 -13.77
C TYR A 167 -1.84 5.01 -12.89
N ASP A 168 -1.54 4.57 -11.67
CA ASP A 168 -2.54 4.19 -10.67
C ASP A 168 -3.51 5.30 -10.28
N ALA A 169 -3.15 6.58 -10.41
CA ALA A 169 -4.12 7.66 -10.24
C ALA A 169 -5.21 7.62 -11.32
N VAL A 170 -4.87 7.21 -12.55
CA VAL A 170 -5.85 6.95 -13.62
C VAL A 170 -6.64 5.68 -13.30
N TYR A 171 -5.96 4.61 -12.88
CA TYR A 171 -6.64 3.34 -12.55
C TYR A 171 -7.60 3.50 -11.37
N PHE A 172 -7.28 4.33 -10.37
CA PHE A 172 -8.21 4.70 -9.31
C PHE A 172 -9.50 5.35 -9.85
N LEU A 173 -9.39 6.24 -10.84
CA LEU A 173 -10.57 6.87 -11.46
C LEU A 173 -11.41 5.85 -12.24
N LEU A 174 -10.76 4.90 -12.91
CA LEU A 174 -11.43 3.78 -13.59
C LEU A 174 -12.15 2.87 -12.59
N ASP A 175 -11.49 2.48 -11.50
CA ASP A 175 -12.08 1.67 -10.43
C ASP A 175 -13.23 2.38 -9.71
N LEU A 176 -13.13 3.69 -9.56
CA LEU A 176 -14.24 4.51 -9.06
C LEU A 176 -15.45 4.45 -9.98
N ALA A 177 -15.25 4.55 -11.30
CA ALA A 177 -16.35 4.42 -12.27
C ALA A 177 -16.95 3.00 -12.29
N LYS A 178 -16.09 1.95 -12.24
CA LYS A 178 -16.52 0.54 -12.11
C LYS A 178 -17.35 0.32 -10.84
N SER A 179 -16.86 0.75 -9.67
CA SER A 179 -17.56 0.60 -8.39
C SER A 179 -18.93 1.30 -8.34
N LYS A 180 -19.12 2.37 -9.13
CA LYS A 180 -20.39 3.08 -9.30
C LYS A 180 -21.26 2.54 -10.44
N LYS A 181 -20.79 1.53 -11.19
CA LYS A 181 -21.43 0.99 -12.39
C LYS A 181 -21.72 2.07 -13.44
N ASP A 182 -20.82 3.05 -13.58
CA ASP A 182 -20.94 4.17 -14.52
C ASP A 182 -20.11 3.93 -15.79
N ARG A 183 -20.70 3.23 -16.76
CA ARG A 183 -20.02 2.89 -18.03
C ARG A 183 -19.62 4.12 -18.83
N ASN A 184 -20.47 5.14 -18.86
CA ASN A 184 -20.21 6.35 -19.64
C ASN A 184 -18.99 7.09 -19.10
N GLN A 185 -18.89 7.22 -17.78
CA GLN A 185 -17.73 7.82 -17.14
C GLN A 185 -16.47 6.99 -17.38
N TYR A 186 -16.58 5.66 -17.34
CA TYR A 186 -15.46 4.76 -17.61
C TYR A 186 -14.90 4.93 -19.02
N ASP A 187 -15.77 4.82 -20.04
CA ASP A 187 -15.37 4.96 -21.45
C ASP A 187 -14.75 6.33 -21.72
N MET A 188 -15.30 7.39 -21.13
CA MET A 188 -14.74 8.75 -21.22
C MET A 188 -13.33 8.85 -20.61
N LEU A 189 -13.08 8.19 -19.48
CA LEU A 189 -11.75 8.16 -18.85
C LEU A 189 -10.76 7.35 -19.70
N CYS A 190 -11.17 6.20 -20.25
CA CYS A 190 -10.37 5.41 -21.17
C CYS A 190 -9.94 6.22 -22.40
N ASP A 191 -10.86 6.98 -22.99
CA ASP A 191 -10.55 7.85 -24.13
C ASP A 191 -9.64 9.02 -23.74
N LYS A 192 -9.92 9.68 -22.61
CA LYS A 192 -9.12 10.81 -22.10
C LYS A 192 -7.67 10.39 -21.83
N TYR A 193 -7.47 9.20 -21.26
CA TYR A 193 -6.18 8.67 -20.86
C TYR A 193 -5.70 7.51 -21.75
N ALA A 194 -6.08 7.48 -23.03
CA ALA A 194 -5.73 6.40 -23.97
C ALA A 194 -4.22 6.21 -24.24
N HIS A 195 -3.37 7.10 -23.71
CA HIS A 195 -1.91 6.95 -23.74
C HIS A 195 -1.34 6.21 -22.52
N ILE A 196 -2.18 5.96 -21.52
CA ILE A 196 -1.92 5.23 -20.27
C ILE A 196 -2.74 3.93 -20.24
N VAL A 197 -3.99 3.98 -20.70
CA VAL A 197 -4.94 2.87 -20.66
C VAL A 197 -4.81 2.03 -21.93
N ASP A 198 -4.51 0.74 -21.75
CA ASP A 198 -4.41 -0.24 -22.83
C ASP A 198 -5.78 -0.73 -23.30
N ASP A 199 -5.84 -1.31 -24.51
CA ASP A 199 -7.10 -1.80 -25.09
C ASP A 199 -7.77 -2.90 -24.26
N TRP A 200 -7.01 -3.77 -23.58
CA TRP A 200 -7.58 -4.80 -22.71
C TRP A 200 -8.30 -4.19 -21.50
N GLN A 201 -7.81 -3.07 -20.97
CA GLN A 201 -8.43 -2.36 -19.85
C GLN A 201 -9.76 -1.73 -20.23
N LYS A 202 -9.97 -1.38 -21.51
CA LYS A 202 -11.26 -0.85 -22.00
C LYS A 202 -12.37 -1.89 -21.93
N GLU A 203 -12.03 -3.17 -22.00
CA GLU A 203 -12.97 -4.29 -21.96
C GLU A 203 -13.27 -4.74 -20.51
N GLU A 204 -12.48 -4.30 -19.53
CA GLU A 204 -12.60 -4.74 -18.13
C GLU A 204 -13.79 -4.16 -17.35
N PHE A 205 -14.54 -3.20 -17.90
CA PHE A 205 -15.68 -2.64 -17.16
C PHE A 205 -16.70 -3.72 -16.75
N ASP A 206 -16.92 -4.70 -17.62
CA ASP A 206 -17.89 -5.79 -17.44
C ASP A 206 -17.27 -7.05 -16.83
N ALA A 207 -15.96 -7.04 -16.57
CA ALA A 207 -15.29 -8.11 -15.83
C ALA A 207 -15.62 -7.94 -14.34
N GLU A 208 -16.80 -8.38 -13.91
CA GLU A 208 -17.16 -8.42 -12.48
C GLU A 208 -16.37 -9.52 -11.73
N ASP A 209 -16.05 -9.19 -10.48
CA ASP A 209 -15.49 -10.04 -9.40
C ASP A 209 -16.14 -11.44 -9.28
#